data_AF-A0A165XJV0-F1
#
_entry.id   AF-A0A165XJV0-F1
#
_cell.length_a   1.000
_cell.length_b   1.000
_cell.length_c   1.000
_cell.angle_alpha   90.00
_cell.angle_beta   90.00
_cell.angle_gamma   90.00
#
_symmetry.space_group_name_H-M   'P 1'
#
loop_
_entity.id
_entity.type
_entity.pdbx_description
1 polymer ?
#
loop_
_entity_poly.entity_id
_entity_poly.type
_entity_poly.pdbx_seq_one_letter_code
_entity_poly.pdbx_strand_id
1 'polypeptide(L)'
;MPAGTKRPDEEKEDVAVSPPAAKKRKQDGSSQAKKLKQLADFSDTSPFPDYPAPTPQDAADVHYVLAHAHPNHASARKAPVDSATANSAATCGAVRDALDALIGTILSQNTSGRNSTAAKRSLDQTFGRHGFKAIAEAPREAVVDAIRMGGLANRKAEVIQGMLRAVHSKHGTYSLQHLSSLPDTEAMAELCSYDGIGPKTASCVLLFALGRDSFAVDTHVYRLSKLLHWVPQSADRVRTQLHLDVRIPGHLKYGLHVLMVAHGKACKGCKGDGNRTASCVLKKYMRERKGISEDNTTHVAEEAEKVEADEGTV
;
A
#
# COMPACT_ATOMS: atom_id res chain seq x y z
N MET A 1 -5.05 22.99 -82.89
CA MET A 1 -5.10 22.20 -81.64
C MET A 1 -6.57 22.13 -81.21
N PRO A 2 -7.24 20.98 -81.37
CA PRO A 2 -8.69 20.88 -81.25
C PRO A 2 -9.16 20.56 -79.82
N ALA A 3 -10.47 20.73 -79.63
CA ALA A 3 -11.24 20.63 -78.40
C ALA A 3 -11.31 19.22 -77.78
N GLY A 4 -11.59 19.16 -76.46
CA GLY A 4 -11.84 17.94 -75.69
C GLY A 4 -12.61 18.21 -74.39
N THR A 5 -13.93 18.32 -74.56
CA THR A 5 -15.05 17.96 -73.67
C THR A 5 -14.79 17.54 -72.20
N LYS A 6 -15.50 18.23 -71.28
CA LYS A 6 -15.74 17.88 -69.87
C LYS A 6 -16.53 16.56 -69.72
N ARG A 7 -16.22 15.80 -68.68
CA ARG A 7 -17.04 14.71 -68.11
C ARG A 7 -17.38 15.00 -66.62
N PRO A 8 -18.47 14.42 -66.09
CA PRO A 8 -19.22 14.95 -64.95
C PRO A 8 -18.90 14.28 -63.61
N ASP A 9 -19.52 14.83 -62.57
CA ASP A 9 -19.47 14.52 -61.15
C ASP A 9 -19.59 13.02 -60.79
N GLU A 10 -18.74 12.57 -59.86
CA GLU A 10 -18.97 11.37 -59.05
C GLU A 10 -19.12 11.79 -57.59
N GLU A 11 -20.33 11.57 -57.07
CA GLU A 11 -20.69 11.64 -55.65
C GLU A 11 -19.77 10.73 -54.81
N LYS A 12 -19.17 11.27 -53.76
CA LYS A 12 -18.54 10.46 -52.71
C LYS A 12 -19.55 10.24 -51.60
N GLU A 13 -20.00 8.98 -51.47
CA GLU A 13 -20.72 8.48 -50.30
C GLU A 13 -19.88 8.65 -49.02
N ASP A 14 -20.47 9.31 -48.02
CA ASP A 14 -19.96 9.40 -46.67
C ASP A 14 -20.06 8.03 -45.97
N VAL A 15 -18.93 7.32 -45.88
CA VAL A 15 -18.82 6.12 -45.04
C VAL A 15 -18.65 6.55 -43.58
N ALA A 16 -19.75 6.44 -42.82
CA ALA A 16 -19.76 6.60 -41.37
C ALA A 16 -18.84 5.57 -40.69
N VAL A 17 -17.69 6.02 -40.20
CA VAL A 17 -16.78 5.21 -39.38
C VAL A 17 -17.31 5.20 -37.94
N SER A 18 -17.87 4.06 -37.53
CA SER A 18 -18.23 3.79 -36.13
C SER A 18 -16.99 3.76 -35.24
N PRO A 19 -17.00 4.36 -34.04
CA PRO A 19 -15.86 4.34 -33.13
C PRO A 19 -15.64 2.92 -32.56
N PRO A 20 -14.37 2.50 -32.34
CA PRO A 20 -14.06 1.15 -31.91
C PRO A 20 -14.53 0.91 -30.48
N ALA A 21 -15.26 -0.19 -30.29
CA ALA A 21 -15.74 -0.65 -29.00
C ALA A 21 -14.60 -0.75 -27.98
N ALA A 22 -14.76 -0.06 -26.84
CA ALA A 22 -13.88 -0.16 -25.69
C ALA A 22 -13.82 -1.62 -25.20
N LYS A 23 -12.65 -2.25 -25.29
CA LYS A 23 -12.40 -3.60 -24.78
C LYS A 23 -12.57 -3.59 -23.26
N LYS A 24 -13.66 -4.18 -22.75
CA LYS A 24 -13.81 -4.54 -21.33
C LYS A 24 -12.68 -5.51 -20.94
N ARG A 25 -11.79 -5.08 -20.05
CA ARG A 25 -10.74 -5.89 -19.44
C ARG A 25 -11.43 -7.00 -18.62
N LYS A 26 -11.25 -8.28 -19.00
CA LYS A 26 -11.78 -9.43 -18.25
C LYS A 26 -11.18 -9.42 -16.83
N GLN A 27 -12.04 -9.53 -15.83
CA GLN A 27 -11.65 -9.73 -14.43
C GLN A 27 -10.89 -11.05 -14.31
N ASP A 28 -9.60 -11.00 -13.98
CA ASP A 28 -8.78 -12.19 -13.79
C ASP A 28 -8.84 -12.66 -12.34
N GLY A 29 -9.88 -13.46 -12.02
CA GLY A 29 -10.05 -14.11 -10.73
C GLY A 29 -8.89 -15.04 -10.34
N SER A 30 -8.00 -15.41 -11.28
CA SER A 30 -6.86 -16.29 -11.01
C SER A 30 -5.75 -15.62 -10.18
N SER A 31 -5.57 -14.30 -10.33
CA SER A 31 -4.52 -13.55 -9.63
C SER A 31 -4.86 -13.30 -8.16
N GLN A 32 -6.14 -13.10 -7.85
CA GLN A 32 -6.64 -12.84 -6.51
C GLN A 32 -6.70 -14.12 -5.67
N ALA A 33 -7.14 -15.23 -6.25
CA ALA A 33 -7.14 -16.53 -5.58
C ALA A 33 -5.73 -16.97 -5.16
N LYS A 34 -4.72 -16.74 -6.02
CA LYS A 34 -3.31 -17.02 -5.68
C LYS A 34 -2.82 -16.21 -4.48
N LYS A 35 -3.17 -14.93 -4.40
CA LYS A 35 -2.81 -14.05 -3.27
C LYS A 35 -3.46 -14.51 -1.96
N LEU A 36 -4.76 -14.81 -1.99
CA LEU A 36 -5.49 -15.32 -0.82
C LEU A 36 -4.93 -16.65 -0.33
N LYS A 37 -4.56 -17.55 -1.26
CA LYS A 37 -3.91 -18.81 -0.93
C LYS A 37 -2.57 -18.59 -0.21
N GLN A 38 -1.72 -17.71 -0.73
CA GLN A 38 -0.44 -17.40 -0.06
C GLN A 38 -0.63 -16.80 1.34
N LEU A 39 -1.63 -15.95 1.55
CA LEU A 39 -1.95 -15.41 2.87
C LEU A 39 -2.39 -16.50 3.84
N ALA A 40 -3.17 -17.48 3.36
CA ALA A 40 -3.60 -18.62 4.17
C ALA A 40 -2.44 -19.58 4.48
N ASP A 41 -1.60 -19.88 3.49
CA ASP A 41 -0.46 -20.81 3.64
C ASP A 41 0.59 -20.30 4.64
N PHE A 42 0.71 -18.97 4.81
CA PHE A 42 1.73 -18.31 5.62
C PHE A 42 1.16 -17.41 6.73
N SER A 43 0.00 -17.74 7.28
CA SER A 43 -0.60 -16.99 8.38
C SER A 43 0.27 -17.00 9.65
N ASP A 44 0.80 -18.17 9.98
CA ASP A 44 1.55 -18.42 11.23
C ASP A 44 2.96 -18.96 10.97
N THR A 45 3.29 -19.20 9.69
CA THR A 45 4.58 -19.74 9.28
C THR A 45 5.25 -18.85 8.26
N SER A 46 6.57 -18.81 8.33
CA SER A 46 7.35 -17.99 7.40
C SER A 46 7.45 -18.66 6.03
N PRO A 47 7.37 -17.89 4.92
CA PRO A 47 7.76 -18.38 3.60
C PRO A 47 9.26 -18.70 3.47
N PHE A 48 10.06 -18.36 4.48
CA PHE A 48 11.49 -18.67 4.55
C PHE A 48 11.79 -19.39 5.89
N PRO A 49 11.42 -20.69 6.03
CA PRO A 49 11.54 -21.41 7.29
C PRO A 49 12.99 -21.49 7.80
N ASP A 50 13.96 -21.58 6.89
CA ASP A 50 15.39 -21.67 7.21
C ASP A 50 16.06 -20.30 7.37
N TYR A 51 15.30 -19.19 7.31
CA TYR A 51 15.82 -17.84 7.46
C TYR A 51 15.44 -17.25 8.83
N PRO A 52 16.35 -17.22 9.83
CA PRO A 52 16.00 -16.86 11.20
C PRO A 52 16.02 -15.34 11.49
N ALA A 53 16.49 -14.51 10.58
CA ALA A 53 16.45 -13.06 10.78
C ALA A 53 15.08 -12.50 10.35
N PRO A 54 14.59 -11.39 10.94
CA PRO A 54 15.08 -10.82 12.17
C PRO A 54 14.78 -11.75 13.35
N THR A 55 15.71 -11.80 14.30
CA THR A 55 15.40 -12.29 15.64
C THR A 55 14.58 -11.23 16.39
N PRO A 56 13.85 -11.60 17.46
CA PRO A 56 13.20 -10.62 18.33
C PRO A 56 14.16 -9.53 18.85
N GLN A 57 15.42 -9.90 19.12
CA GLN A 57 16.45 -8.96 19.54
C GLN A 57 16.87 -8.02 18.40
N ASP A 58 17.04 -8.51 17.18
CA ASP A 58 17.32 -7.65 16.01
C ASP A 58 16.22 -6.59 15.84
N ALA A 59 14.96 -7.01 15.96
CA ALA A 59 13.80 -6.12 15.86
C ALA A 59 13.81 -5.04 16.97
N ALA A 60 14.11 -5.44 18.21
CA ALA A 60 14.20 -4.52 19.35
C ALA A 60 15.36 -3.53 19.23
N ASP A 61 16.54 -3.99 18.79
CA ASP A 61 17.72 -3.14 18.60
C ASP A 61 17.49 -2.10 17.51
N VAL A 62 16.95 -2.52 16.36
CA VAL A 62 16.63 -1.61 15.24
C VAL A 62 15.54 -0.62 15.65
N HIS A 63 14.53 -1.08 16.39
CA HIS A 63 13.51 -0.19 16.96
C HIS A 63 14.16 0.88 17.84
N TYR A 64 15.01 0.48 18.78
CA TYR A 64 15.73 1.40 19.66
C TYR A 64 16.56 2.42 18.87
N VAL A 65 17.40 1.96 17.94
CA VAL A 65 18.26 2.83 17.11
C VAL A 65 17.43 3.84 16.33
N LEU A 66 16.33 3.41 15.72
CA LEU A 66 15.49 4.30 14.92
C LEU A 66 14.66 5.26 15.78
N ALA A 67 14.18 4.82 16.94
CA ALA A 67 13.46 5.69 17.89
C ALA A 67 14.34 6.85 18.35
N HIS A 68 15.62 6.60 18.61
CA HIS A 68 16.60 7.64 18.95
C HIS A 68 16.91 8.58 17.78
N ALA A 69 16.96 8.05 16.56
CA ALA A 69 17.21 8.86 15.36
C ALA A 69 16.00 9.70 14.92
N HIS A 70 14.79 9.28 15.30
CA HIS A 70 13.52 9.90 14.89
C HIS A 70 12.60 10.20 16.08
N PRO A 71 13.02 11.02 17.06
CA PRO A 71 12.29 11.22 18.32
C PRO A 71 10.90 11.84 18.15
N ASN A 72 10.64 12.51 17.02
CA ASN A 72 9.36 13.13 16.70
C ASN A 72 8.33 12.16 16.08
N HIS A 73 8.71 10.90 15.86
CA HIS A 73 7.82 9.86 15.32
C HIS A 73 7.39 8.90 16.42
N ALA A 74 6.15 8.40 16.33
CA ALA A 74 5.60 7.50 17.33
C ALA A 74 6.33 6.14 17.31
N SER A 75 7.05 5.84 18.39
CA SER A 75 7.74 4.56 18.58
C SER A 75 6.84 3.47 19.16
N ALA A 76 5.66 3.82 19.67
CA ALA A 76 4.67 2.88 20.18
C ALA A 76 3.25 3.34 19.84
N ARG A 77 2.34 2.38 19.79
CA ARG A 77 0.91 2.65 19.63
C ARG A 77 0.40 3.37 20.88
N LYS A 78 -0.28 4.51 20.73
CA LYS A 78 -1.05 5.11 21.83
C LYS A 78 -2.39 4.39 21.95
N ALA A 79 -2.74 3.94 23.16
CA ALA A 79 -4.08 3.45 23.43
C ALA A 79 -5.10 4.61 23.33
N PRO A 80 -6.33 4.37 22.85
CA PRO A 80 -7.38 5.40 22.85
C PRO A 80 -7.74 5.83 24.28
N VAL A 81 -8.13 7.09 24.43
CA VAL A 81 -8.32 7.74 25.75
C VAL A 81 -9.68 7.40 26.38
N ASP A 82 -10.71 7.08 25.58
CA ASP A 82 -12.09 6.89 26.07
C ASP A 82 -12.70 5.55 25.59
N SER A 83 -12.91 4.63 26.54
CA SER A 83 -13.44 3.27 26.32
C SER A 83 -14.97 3.19 26.21
N ALA A 84 -15.71 4.23 26.62
CA ALA A 84 -17.16 4.12 26.86
C ALA A 84 -18.06 4.48 25.66
N THR A 85 -17.53 5.14 24.63
CA THR A 85 -18.23 5.39 23.35
C THR A 85 -17.51 4.75 22.16
N ALA A 86 -16.61 3.81 22.45
CA ALA A 86 -15.72 3.19 21.50
C ALA A 86 -16.44 2.07 20.74
N ASN A 87 -16.69 2.27 19.44
CA ASN A 87 -16.86 1.14 18.55
C ASN A 87 -15.55 0.35 18.56
N SER A 88 -15.62 -0.98 18.57
CA SER A 88 -14.54 -1.90 18.95
C SER A 88 -13.27 -1.92 18.06
N ALA A 89 -13.05 -0.89 17.24
CA ALA A 89 -11.75 -0.60 16.68
C ALA A 89 -11.07 0.42 17.61
N ALA A 90 -10.26 -0.08 18.55
CA ALA A 90 -9.33 0.73 19.32
C ALA A 90 -8.20 1.23 18.39
N THR A 91 -8.54 2.19 17.53
CA THR A 91 -7.69 2.67 16.44
C THR A 91 -6.54 3.50 17.00
N CYS A 92 -5.39 3.46 16.33
CA CYS A 92 -4.24 4.31 16.65
C CYS A 92 -4.05 5.45 15.63
N GLY A 93 -5.13 5.79 14.94
CA GLY A 93 -5.22 6.87 13.98
C GLY A 93 -6.59 7.55 14.08
N ALA A 94 -6.66 8.83 13.71
CA ALA A 94 -7.86 9.68 13.85
C ALA A 94 -9.12 9.22 13.07
N VAL A 95 -9.11 8.02 12.47
CA VAL A 95 -10.17 7.48 11.64
C VAL A 95 -10.87 6.34 12.39
N ARG A 96 -12.14 6.54 12.72
CA ARG A 96 -12.98 5.63 13.53
C ARG A 96 -13.75 4.58 12.70
N ASP A 97 -13.60 4.64 11.39
CA ASP A 97 -14.36 3.85 10.41
C ASP A 97 -13.38 3.09 9.50
N ALA A 98 -13.49 1.75 9.47
CA ALA A 98 -12.57 0.89 8.72
C ALA A 98 -12.62 1.14 7.20
N LEU A 99 -13.79 1.51 6.66
CA LEU A 99 -13.97 1.80 5.24
C LEU A 99 -13.33 3.15 4.89
N ASP A 100 -13.49 4.16 5.74
CA ASP A 100 -12.82 5.45 5.59
C ASP A 100 -11.29 5.31 5.65
N ALA A 101 -10.80 4.46 6.56
CA ALA A 101 -9.38 4.16 6.68
C ALA A 101 -8.83 3.42 5.45
N LEU A 102 -9.61 2.50 4.88
CA LEU A 102 -9.25 1.81 3.64
C LEU A 102 -9.13 2.80 2.47
N ILE A 103 -10.10 3.73 2.32
CA ILE A 103 -10.04 4.80 1.33
C ILE A 103 -8.79 5.67 1.54
N GLY A 104 -8.54 6.12 2.77
CA GLY A 104 -7.34 6.90 3.10
C GLY A 104 -6.04 6.16 2.76
N THR A 105 -5.99 4.85 3.00
CA THR A 105 -4.85 4.00 2.66
C THR A 105 -4.65 3.92 1.15
N ILE A 106 -5.71 3.74 0.36
CA ILE A 106 -5.64 3.77 -1.11
C ILE A 106 -5.12 5.12 -1.61
N LEU A 107 -5.63 6.23 -1.05
CA LEU A 107 -5.19 7.58 -1.42
C LEU A 107 -3.71 7.84 -1.12
N SER A 108 -3.16 7.20 -0.08
CA SER A 108 -1.74 7.29 0.32
C SER A 108 -0.77 6.54 -0.57
N GLN A 109 -1.24 5.67 -1.46
CA GLN A 109 -0.36 4.90 -2.35
C GLN A 109 0.37 5.83 -3.32
N ASN A 110 1.68 5.63 -3.49
CA ASN A 110 2.52 6.33 -4.46
C ASN A 110 2.36 7.86 -4.45
N THR A 111 2.26 8.45 -3.26
CA THR A 111 2.13 9.90 -3.09
C THR A 111 2.69 10.36 -1.74
N SER A 112 2.80 11.67 -1.56
CA SER A 112 3.23 12.24 -0.27
C SER A 112 2.09 12.23 0.75
N GLY A 113 2.41 12.18 2.04
CA GLY A 113 1.41 12.26 3.10
C GLY A 113 0.60 13.57 3.06
N ARG A 114 1.23 14.67 2.63
CA ARG A 114 0.55 15.95 2.39
C ARG A 114 -0.51 15.81 1.29
N ASN A 115 -0.17 15.17 0.18
CA ASN A 115 -1.06 15.01 -0.97
C ASN A 115 -2.20 14.04 -0.67
N SER A 116 -1.95 12.93 0.03
CA SER A 116 -3.01 11.99 0.41
C SER A 116 -3.99 12.61 1.40
N THR A 117 -3.50 13.37 2.37
CA THR A 117 -4.34 14.11 3.33
C THR A 117 -5.20 15.15 2.61
N ALA A 118 -4.61 15.89 1.68
CA ALA A 118 -5.33 16.90 0.91
C ALA A 118 -6.37 16.26 -0.03
N ALA A 119 -6.03 15.14 -0.69
CA ALA A 119 -6.96 14.38 -1.53
C ALA A 119 -8.15 13.84 -0.72
N LYS A 120 -7.91 13.30 0.49
CA LYS A 120 -9.01 12.84 1.36
C LYS A 120 -9.92 13.99 1.78
N ARG A 121 -9.34 15.13 2.17
CA ARG A 121 -10.13 16.32 2.53
C ARG A 121 -10.99 16.81 1.36
N SER A 122 -10.40 16.87 0.16
CA SER A 122 -11.11 17.27 -1.05
C SER A 122 -12.26 16.30 -1.37
N LEU A 123 -12.01 14.98 -1.30
CA LEU A 123 -13.04 13.96 -1.46
C LEU A 123 -14.20 14.14 -0.46
N ASP A 124 -13.90 14.39 0.81
CA ASP A 124 -14.90 14.63 1.86
C ASP A 124 -15.69 15.93 1.65
N GLN A 125 -15.04 16.97 1.12
CA GLN A 125 -15.69 18.24 0.79
C GLN A 125 -16.64 18.08 -0.41
N THR A 126 -16.25 17.31 -1.41
CA THR A 126 -17.04 17.10 -2.63
C THR A 126 -18.25 16.20 -2.39
N PHE A 127 -18.08 15.09 -1.68
CA PHE A 127 -19.12 14.05 -1.55
C PHE A 127 -19.73 13.94 -0.15
N GLY A 128 -19.28 14.77 0.79
CA GLY A 128 -19.64 14.69 2.21
C GLY A 128 -18.78 13.67 2.94
N ARG A 129 -18.50 13.94 4.22
CA ARG A 129 -17.78 13.01 5.10
C ARG A 129 -18.64 11.74 5.28
N HIS A 130 -18.05 10.57 5.05
CA HIS A 130 -18.75 9.27 4.99
C HIS A 130 -19.82 9.18 3.88
N GLY A 131 -19.74 10.04 2.85
CA GLY A 131 -20.59 10.02 1.65
C GLY A 131 -20.29 8.84 0.71
N PHE A 132 -20.13 7.63 1.25
CA PHE A 132 -19.67 6.45 0.52
C PHE A 132 -20.58 6.09 -0.66
N LYS A 133 -21.90 6.17 -0.47
CA LYS A 133 -22.88 5.98 -1.54
C LYS A 133 -22.69 7.02 -2.66
N ALA A 134 -22.54 8.30 -2.30
CA ALA A 134 -22.34 9.37 -3.25
C ALA A 134 -21.04 9.17 -4.05
N ILE A 135 -19.94 8.77 -3.40
CA ILE A 135 -18.68 8.44 -4.09
C ILE A 135 -18.88 7.24 -5.05
N ALA A 136 -19.58 6.19 -4.61
CA ALA A 136 -19.77 4.98 -5.40
C ALA A 136 -20.64 5.16 -6.66
N GLU A 137 -21.62 6.07 -6.58
CA GLU A 137 -22.60 6.37 -7.64
C GLU A 137 -22.19 7.54 -8.54
N ALA A 138 -21.25 8.39 -8.10
CA ALA A 138 -20.80 9.54 -8.88
C ALA A 138 -20.13 9.14 -10.21
N PRO A 139 -20.19 10.02 -11.24
CA PRO A 139 -19.33 9.91 -12.42
C PRO A 139 -17.86 9.77 -12.01
N ARG A 140 -17.13 8.89 -12.69
CA ARG A 140 -15.73 8.60 -12.34
C ARG A 140 -14.89 9.87 -12.37
N GLU A 141 -15.13 10.73 -13.35
CA GLU A 141 -14.44 12.00 -13.58
C GLU A 141 -14.54 12.91 -12.35
N ALA A 142 -15.71 12.97 -11.70
CA ALA A 142 -15.90 13.77 -10.50
C ALA A 142 -15.04 13.27 -9.32
N VAL A 143 -14.92 11.94 -9.16
CA VAL A 143 -14.05 11.35 -8.12
C VAL A 143 -12.59 11.57 -8.46
N VAL A 144 -12.20 11.42 -9.73
CA VAL A 144 -10.83 11.68 -10.23
C VAL A 144 -10.43 13.12 -9.95
N ASP A 145 -11.31 14.08 -10.22
CA ASP A 145 -11.07 15.50 -10.00
C ASP A 145 -10.91 15.80 -8.51
N ALA A 146 -11.78 15.25 -7.67
CA ALA A 146 -11.70 15.42 -6.22
C ALA A 146 -10.38 14.90 -5.63
N ILE A 147 -9.78 13.84 -6.20
CA ILE A 147 -8.55 13.23 -5.67
C ILE A 147 -7.31 13.50 -6.51
N ARG A 148 -7.39 14.40 -7.51
CA ARG A 148 -6.36 14.62 -8.53
C ARG A 148 -4.98 14.88 -7.94
N MET A 149 -4.90 15.68 -6.87
CA MET A 149 -3.65 16.03 -6.18
C MET A 149 -2.94 14.84 -5.53
N GLY A 150 -3.66 13.73 -5.30
CA GLY A 150 -3.10 12.49 -4.76
C GLY A 150 -2.26 11.71 -5.77
N GLY A 151 -2.30 12.05 -7.06
CA GLY A 151 -1.62 11.29 -8.12
C GLY A 151 -2.28 9.93 -8.40
N LEU A 152 -2.08 9.40 -9.61
CA LEU A 152 -2.71 8.15 -10.08
C LEU A 152 -4.25 8.15 -9.92
N ALA A 153 -4.87 9.33 -10.04
CA ALA A 153 -6.26 9.56 -9.64
C ALA A 153 -7.26 8.68 -10.39
N ASN A 154 -7.05 8.44 -11.69
CA ASN A 154 -7.88 7.52 -12.48
C ASN A 154 -7.94 6.12 -11.87
N ARG A 155 -6.77 5.53 -11.59
CA ARG A 155 -6.68 4.19 -11.01
C ARG A 155 -7.21 4.15 -9.57
N LYS A 156 -6.90 5.17 -8.76
CA LYS A 156 -7.41 5.26 -7.38
C LYS A 156 -8.93 5.40 -7.33
N ALA A 157 -9.50 6.25 -8.18
CA ALA A 157 -10.96 6.42 -8.28
C ALA A 157 -11.63 5.11 -8.71
N GLU A 158 -11.04 4.40 -9.68
CA GLU A 158 -11.50 3.07 -10.07
C GLU A 158 -11.52 2.07 -8.92
N VAL A 159 -10.41 1.95 -8.18
CA VAL A 159 -10.30 1.04 -7.04
C VAL A 159 -11.27 1.42 -5.93
N ILE A 160 -11.35 2.71 -5.56
CA ILE A 160 -12.25 3.20 -4.50
C ILE A 160 -13.70 2.89 -4.84
N GLN A 161 -14.16 3.28 -6.03
CA GLN A 161 -15.55 3.06 -6.43
C GLN A 161 -15.88 1.57 -6.61
N GLY A 162 -14.94 0.79 -7.16
CA GLY A 162 -15.08 -0.66 -7.30
C GLY A 162 -15.22 -1.35 -5.95
N MET A 163 -14.33 -1.02 -5.01
CA MET A 163 -14.36 -1.52 -3.64
C MET A 163 -15.66 -1.13 -2.92
N LEU A 164 -16.09 0.13 -3.00
CA LEU A 164 -17.34 0.58 -2.36
C LEU A 164 -18.57 -0.18 -2.88
N ARG A 165 -18.67 -0.39 -4.19
CA ARG A 165 -19.76 -1.19 -4.79
C ARG A 165 -19.69 -2.65 -4.35
N ALA A 166 -18.49 -3.24 -4.30
CA ALA A 166 -18.31 -4.61 -3.85
C ALA A 166 -18.69 -4.79 -2.36
N VAL A 167 -18.30 -3.85 -1.49
CA VAL A 167 -18.69 -3.82 -0.07
C VAL A 167 -20.21 -3.79 0.07
N HIS A 168 -20.88 -2.85 -0.60
CA HIS A 168 -22.34 -2.76 -0.56
C HIS A 168 -23.03 -4.00 -1.14
N SER A 169 -22.52 -4.53 -2.26
CA SER A 169 -23.08 -5.75 -2.86
C SER A 169 -22.96 -6.98 -1.96
N LYS A 170 -21.88 -7.07 -1.16
CA LYS A 170 -21.62 -8.23 -0.30
C LYS A 170 -22.34 -8.13 1.04
N HIS A 171 -22.41 -6.93 1.62
CA HIS A 171 -22.85 -6.71 3.00
C HIS A 171 -24.18 -5.95 3.10
N GLY A 172 -24.73 -5.45 1.99
CA GLY A 172 -25.95 -4.62 1.98
C GLY A 172 -25.78 -3.22 2.56
N THR A 173 -24.56 -2.84 2.97
CA THR A 173 -24.24 -1.56 3.60
C THR A 173 -22.85 -1.09 3.20
N TYR A 174 -22.59 0.22 3.26
CA TYR A 174 -21.25 0.79 3.09
C TYR A 174 -20.50 0.79 4.43
N SER A 175 -20.24 -0.39 4.97
CA SER A 175 -19.51 -0.54 6.22
C SER A 175 -18.65 -1.79 6.23
N LEU A 176 -17.43 -1.63 6.75
CA LEU A 176 -16.50 -2.71 7.08
C LEU A 176 -16.27 -2.82 8.59
N GLN A 177 -17.18 -2.27 9.40
CA GLN A 177 -16.97 -2.24 10.85
C GLN A 177 -16.98 -3.64 11.48
N HIS A 178 -17.69 -4.60 10.89
CA HIS A 178 -17.70 -5.99 11.34
C HIS A 178 -16.30 -6.63 11.39
N LEU A 179 -15.34 -6.12 10.60
CA LEU A 179 -13.94 -6.57 10.62
C LEU A 179 -13.33 -6.49 12.02
N SER A 180 -13.76 -5.56 12.88
CA SER A 180 -13.21 -5.43 14.24
C SER A 180 -13.42 -6.67 15.09
N SER A 181 -14.45 -7.47 14.78
CA SER A 181 -14.81 -8.67 15.54
C SER A 181 -14.28 -9.97 14.92
N LEU A 182 -13.69 -9.91 13.72
CA LEU A 182 -13.12 -11.09 13.06
C LEU A 182 -11.70 -11.39 13.54
N PRO A 183 -11.23 -12.65 13.49
CA PRO A 183 -9.81 -12.98 13.58
C PRO A 183 -8.96 -12.20 12.57
N ASP A 184 -7.67 -11.99 12.85
CA ASP A 184 -6.77 -11.21 11.98
C ASP A 184 -6.61 -11.80 10.58
N THR A 185 -6.55 -13.13 10.49
CA THR A 185 -6.47 -13.88 9.23
C THR A 185 -7.71 -13.68 8.37
N GLU A 186 -8.90 -13.74 8.97
CA GLU A 186 -10.17 -13.51 8.28
C GLU A 186 -10.33 -12.05 7.85
N ALA A 187 -9.97 -11.09 8.71
CA ALA A 187 -10.02 -9.67 8.36
C ALA A 187 -9.05 -9.32 7.21
N MET A 188 -7.84 -9.91 7.22
CA MET A 188 -6.88 -9.80 6.12
C MET A 188 -7.45 -10.37 4.81
N ALA A 189 -8.02 -11.57 4.87
CA ALA A 189 -8.61 -12.23 3.70
C ALA A 189 -9.80 -11.44 3.13
N GLU A 190 -10.68 -10.92 4.00
CA GLU A 190 -11.82 -10.08 3.61
C GLU A 190 -11.35 -8.82 2.88
N LEU A 191 -10.38 -8.09 3.44
CA LEU A 191 -9.82 -6.88 2.81
C LEU A 191 -9.16 -7.19 1.48
N CYS A 192 -8.36 -8.27 1.40
CA CYS A 192 -7.72 -8.70 0.15
C CYS A 192 -8.69 -9.31 -0.87
N SER A 193 -9.96 -9.52 -0.51
CA SER A 193 -10.98 -9.97 -1.44
C SER A 193 -11.50 -8.86 -2.37
N TYR A 194 -11.19 -7.60 -2.07
CA TYR A 194 -11.57 -6.47 -2.92
C TYR A 194 -10.50 -6.16 -3.97
N ASP A 195 -10.92 -5.96 -5.22
CA ASP A 195 -10.00 -5.63 -6.31
C ASP A 195 -9.20 -4.35 -6.00
N GLY A 196 -7.91 -4.38 -6.31
CA GLY A 196 -6.96 -3.32 -5.98
C GLY A 196 -6.48 -3.27 -4.52
N ILE A 197 -6.96 -4.17 -3.64
CA ILE A 197 -6.52 -4.24 -2.24
C ILE A 197 -5.56 -5.42 -2.04
N GLY A 198 -4.26 -5.11 -1.94
CA GLY A 198 -3.22 -6.10 -1.67
C GLY A 198 -2.86 -6.23 -0.17
N PRO A 199 -2.01 -7.21 0.19
CA PRO A 199 -1.60 -7.49 1.57
C PRO A 199 -1.06 -6.27 2.32
N LYS A 200 -0.30 -5.40 1.65
CA LYS A 200 0.22 -4.17 2.25
C LYS A 200 -0.90 -3.24 2.68
N THR A 201 -1.87 -3.00 1.79
CA THR A 201 -3.00 -2.11 2.05
C THR A 201 -3.87 -2.67 3.16
N ALA A 202 -4.18 -3.97 3.12
CA ALA A 202 -4.93 -4.64 4.18
C ALA A 202 -4.19 -4.57 5.53
N SER A 203 -2.89 -4.88 5.56
CA SER A 203 -2.06 -4.77 6.76
C SER A 203 -2.01 -3.35 7.33
N CYS A 204 -1.98 -2.30 6.49
CA CYS A 204 -2.11 -0.92 6.97
C CYS A 204 -3.45 -0.67 7.68
N VAL A 205 -4.56 -1.21 7.15
CA VAL A 205 -5.88 -1.09 7.81
C VAL A 205 -5.89 -1.85 9.13
N LEU A 206 -5.39 -3.09 9.18
CA LEU A 206 -5.25 -3.84 10.43
C LEU A 206 -4.41 -3.06 11.45
N LEU A 207 -3.24 -2.59 11.03
CA LEU A 207 -2.26 -1.94 11.91
C LEU A 207 -2.74 -0.59 12.45
N PHE A 208 -3.23 0.30 11.57
CA PHE A 208 -3.54 1.68 11.94
C PHE A 208 -4.99 1.89 12.34
N ALA A 209 -5.91 1.21 11.65
CA ALA A 209 -7.34 1.42 11.84
C ALA A 209 -7.94 0.39 12.79
N LEU A 210 -7.56 -0.88 12.74
CA LEU A 210 -8.13 -1.88 13.66
C LEU A 210 -7.31 -2.07 14.94
N GLY A 211 -6.13 -1.45 15.03
CA GLY A 211 -5.27 -1.55 16.22
C GLY A 211 -4.70 -2.95 16.41
N ARG A 212 -4.49 -3.71 15.33
CA ARG A 212 -3.98 -5.08 15.32
C ARG A 212 -2.49 -5.13 15.02
N ASP A 213 -1.84 -6.21 15.39
CA ASP A 213 -0.39 -6.35 15.24
C ASP A 213 -0.06 -6.99 13.90
N SER A 214 -0.29 -6.26 12.81
CA SER A 214 0.09 -6.65 11.44
C SER A 214 1.21 -5.74 10.90
N PHE A 215 2.22 -6.31 10.25
CA PHE A 215 3.41 -5.59 9.81
C PHE A 215 3.34 -5.23 8.32
N ALA A 216 2.88 -4.02 8.02
CA ALA A 216 2.78 -3.59 6.63
C ALA A 216 4.16 -3.30 6.02
N VAL A 217 4.46 -3.88 4.86
CA VAL A 217 5.73 -3.65 4.15
C VAL A 217 5.50 -2.73 2.96
N ASP A 218 5.84 -1.44 3.12
CA ASP A 218 5.88 -0.49 2.02
C ASP A 218 7.25 -0.47 1.32
N THR A 219 7.46 0.48 0.40
CA THR A 219 8.73 0.58 -0.34
C THR A 219 9.92 0.87 0.56
N HIS A 220 9.75 1.68 1.60
CA HIS A 220 10.80 2.00 2.55
C HIS A 220 11.11 0.82 3.47
N VAL A 221 10.08 0.19 4.02
CA VAL A 221 10.22 -0.99 4.88
C VAL A 221 10.85 -2.14 4.10
N TYR A 222 10.43 -2.38 2.86
CA TYR A 222 11.00 -3.41 1.99
C TYR A 222 12.51 -3.20 1.77
N ARG A 223 12.90 -2.00 1.33
CA ARG A 223 14.31 -1.67 1.08
C ARG A 223 15.17 -1.76 2.35
N LEU A 224 14.66 -1.27 3.46
CA LEU A 224 15.37 -1.35 4.74
C LEU A 224 15.46 -2.78 5.27
N SER A 225 14.46 -3.63 5.02
CA SER A 225 14.51 -5.05 5.41
C SER A 225 15.57 -5.81 4.61
N LYS A 226 15.74 -5.48 3.32
CA LYS A 226 16.84 -5.99 2.48
C LYS A 226 18.21 -5.52 2.99
N LEU A 227 18.32 -4.23 3.29
CA LEU A 227 19.53 -3.62 3.86
C LEU A 227 19.94 -4.29 5.18
N LEU A 228 18.98 -4.61 6.04
CA LEU A 228 19.22 -5.22 7.35
C LEU A 228 19.44 -6.74 7.27
N HIS A 229 19.35 -7.35 6.08
CA HIS A 229 19.34 -8.80 5.89
C HIS A 229 18.29 -9.47 6.79
N TRP A 230 17.10 -8.86 6.86
CA TRP A 230 15.94 -9.42 7.55
C TRP A 230 15.13 -10.36 6.67
N VAL A 231 15.44 -10.43 5.39
CA VAL A 231 14.87 -11.37 4.43
C VAL A 231 15.94 -11.78 3.41
N PRO A 232 15.78 -12.94 2.74
CA PRO A 232 16.62 -13.29 1.61
C PRO A 232 16.61 -12.19 0.53
N GLN A 233 17.73 -11.98 -0.16
CA GLN A 233 17.82 -10.94 -1.19
C GLN A 233 16.93 -11.22 -2.41
N SER A 234 16.57 -12.49 -2.65
CA SER A 234 15.59 -12.92 -3.65
C SER A 234 14.12 -12.74 -3.24
N ALA A 235 13.83 -12.41 -1.98
CA ALA A 235 12.44 -12.30 -1.48
C ALA A 235 11.67 -11.16 -2.18
N ASP A 236 10.49 -11.45 -2.71
CA ASP A 236 9.57 -10.42 -3.20
C ASP A 236 8.88 -9.67 -2.04
N ARG A 237 8.14 -8.60 -2.35
CA ARG A 237 7.47 -7.75 -1.34
C ARG A 237 6.42 -8.52 -0.53
N VAL A 238 5.66 -9.41 -1.17
CA VAL A 238 4.59 -10.17 -0.50
C VAL A 238 5.21 -11.15 0.48
N ARG A 239 6.19 -11.94 0.06
CA ARG A 239 6.93 -12.84 0.93
C ARG A 239 7.69 -12.12 2.03
N THR A 240 8.22 -10.93 1.74
CA THR A 240 8.83 -10.07 2.77
C THR A 240 7.82 -9.70 3.85
N GLN A 241 6.61 -9.29 3.47
CA GLN A 241 5.56 -8.99 4.43
C GLN A 241 5.19 -10.21 5.27
N LEU A 242 4.88 -11.34 4.63
CA LEU A 242 4.51 -12.58 5.33
C LEU A 242 5.60 -13.02 6.32
N HIS A 243 6.86 -12.97 5.88
CA HIS A 243 8.00 -13.31 6.72
C HIS A 243 8.13 -12.36 7.93
N LEU A 244 8.13 -11.05 7.71
CA LEU A 244 8.33 -10.08 8.79
C LEU A 244 7.14 -10.03 9.75
N ASP A 245 5.92 -10.28 9.27
CA ASP A 245 4.73 -10.34 10.11
C ASP A 245 4.79 -11.49 11.13
N VAL A 246 5.40 -12.62 10.75
CA VAL A 246 5.64 -13.76 11.65
C VAL A 246 6.82 -13.51 12.58
N ARG A 247 7.92 -12.91 12.09
CA ARG A 247 9.18 -12.80 12.86
C ARG A 247 9.20 -11.64 13.86
N ILE A 248 8.55 -10.51 13.55
CA ILE A 248 8.61 -9.31 14.38
C ILE A 248 7.61 -9.44 15.54
N PRO A 249 8.04 -9.28 16.81
CA PRO A 249 7.14 -9.25 17.95
C PRO A 249 6.03 -8.21 17.80
N GLY A 250 4.79 -8.57 18.14
CA GLY A 250 3.59 -7.73 17.92
C GLY A 250 3.73 -6.31 18.43
N HIS A 251 4.20 -6.14 19.67
CA HIS A 251 4.41 -4.85 20.32
C HIS A 251 5.41 -3.91 19.60
N LEU A 252 6.28 -4.46 18.74
CA LEU A 252 7.23 -3.67 17.95
C LEU A 252 6.71 -3.30 16.55
N LYS A 253 5.70 -4.02 16.03
CA LYS A 253 5.27 -3.88 14.62
C LYS A 253 4.85 -2.47 14.25
N TYR A 254 4.02 -1.83 15.09
CA TYR A 254 3.60 -0.45 14.88
C TYR A 254 4.79 0.53 14.85
N GLY A 255 5.61 0.50 15.91
CA GLY A 255 6.74 1.40 16.06
C GLY A 255 7.76 1.22 14.94
N LEU A 256 8.14 -0.02 14.66
CA LEU A 256 9.08 -0.33 13.58
C LEU A 256 8.56 0.14 12.23
N HIS A 257 7.30 -0.12 11.88
CA HIS A 257 6.76 0.38 10.62
C HIS A 257 6.89 1.90 10.51
N VAL A 258 6.41 2.65 11.50
CA VAL A 258 6.44 4.12 11.51
C VAL A 258 7.89 4.64 11.41
N LEU A 259 8.79 4.08 12.21
CA LEU A 259 10.19 4.49 12.29
C LEU A 259 10.99 4.13 11.03
N MET A 260 10.77 2.95 10.44
CA MET A 260 11.40 2.53 9.19
C MET A 260 10.95 3.41 8.02
N VAL A 261 9.66 3.75 7.95
CA VAL A 261 9.14 4.67 6.93
C VAL A 261 9.75 6.07 7.10
N ALA A 262 9.81 6.59 8.33
CA ALA A 262 10.43 7.89 8.62
C ALA A 262 11.91 7.90 8.21
N HIS A 263 12.65 6.86 8.59
CA HIS A 263 14.06 6.71 8.25
C HIS A 263 14.28 6.59 6.75
N GLY A 264 13.51 5.74 6.06
CA GLY A 264 13.63 5.54 4.61
C GLY A 264 13.28 6.76 3.77
N LYS A 265 12.58 7.75 4.33
CA LYS A 265 12.29 9.04 3.70
C LYS A 265 13.34 10.10 3.98
N ALA A 266 13.86 10.16 5.21
CA ALA A 266 14.73 11.26 5.67
C ALA A 266 16.23 10.96 5.53
N CYS A 267 16.65 9.71 5.68
CA CYS A 267 18.06 9.34 5.72
C CYS A 267 18.70 9.39 4.32
N LYS A 268 19.67 10.28 4.10
CA LYS A 268 20.39 10.41 2.83
C LYS A 268 21.07 9.11 2.37
N GLY A 269 21.50 8.26 3.30
CA GLY A 269 22.16 6.99 3.00
C GLY A 269 21.22 5.84 2.63
N CYS A 270 19.92 5.99 2.89
CA CYS A 270 18.91 4.92 2.73
C CYS A 270 17.67 5.35 1.95
N LYS A 271 17.53 6.63 1.59
CA LYS A 271 16.52 7.11 0.65
C LYS A 271 16.83 6.59 -0.76
N GLY A 272 15.80 6.33 -1.58
CA GLY A 272 15.99 5.71 -2.91
C GLY A 272 16.89 6.54 -3.83
N ASP A 273 16.65 7.84 -3.90
CA ASP A 273 17.47 8.84 -4.63
C ASP A 273 18.63 9.40 -3.78
N GLY A 274 19.01 8.72 -2.70
CA GLY A 274 19.99 9.18 -1.73
C GLY A 274 21.44 8.86 -2.09
N ASN A 275 22.40 9.58 -1.49
CA ASN A 275 23.81 9.21 -1.58
C ASN A 275 24.09 8.00 -0.69
N ARG A 276 24.32 6.84 -1.31
CA ARG A 276 24.55 5.56 -0.63
C ARG A 276 25.81 5.53 0.24
N THR A 277 26.77 6.44 0.06
CA THR A 277 27.95 6.54 0.93
C THR A 277 27.71 7.43 2.16
N ALA A 278 26.56 8.12 2.23
CA ALA A 278 26.24 8.95 3.37
C ALA A 278 26.04 8.12 4.65
N SER A 279 26.45 8.71 5.78
CA SER A 279 26.31 8.12 7.10
C SER A 279 24.86 7.74 7.40
N CYS A 280 24.66 6.55 7.95
CA CYS A 280 23.36 6.04 8.35
C CYS A 280 23.47 5.26 9.67
N VAL A 281 22.54 5.51 10.60
CA VAL A 281 22.49 4.79 11.88
C VAL A 281 22.29 3.29 11.72
N LEU A 282 21.52 2.85 10.72
CA LEU A 282 21.33 1.42 10.44
C LEU A 282 22.58 0.76 9.86
N LYS A 283 23.31 1.45 8.98
CA LYS A 283 24.59 0.93 8.46
C LYS A 283 25.64 0.85 9.57
N LYS A 284 25.67 1.85 10.46
CA LYS A 284 26.50 1.82 11.67
C LYS A 284 26.14 0.61 12.55
N TYR A 285 24.86 0.41 12.85
CA TYR A 285 24.37 -0.75 13.59
C TYR A 285 24.81 -2.08 12.95
N MET A 286 24.67 -2.21 11.63
CA MET A 286 25.06 -3.43 10.90
C MET A 286 26.56 -3.72 10.98
N ARG A 287 27.42 -2.69 10.93
CA ARG A 287 28.87 -2.83 11.11
C ARG A 287 29.20 -3.30 12.54
N GLU A 288 28.61 -2.66 13.54
CA GLU A 288 28.95 -2.89 14.95
C GLU A 288 28.40 -4.21 15.50
N ARG A 289 27.19 -4.62 15.07
CA ARG A 289 26.51 -5.81 15.61
C ARG A 289 26.56 -7.03 14.71
N LYS A 290 26.70 -6.86 13.39
CA LYS A 290 26.68 -7.98 12.43
C LYS A 290 27.98 -8.18 11.65
N GLY A 291 28.97 -7.30 11.79
CA GLY A 291 30.25 -7.43 11.07
C GLY A 291 30.13 -7.33 9.54
N ILE A 292 29.05 -6.74 9.03
CA ILE A 292 28.77 -6.63 7.58
C ILE A 292 29.41 -5.32 7.05
N SER A 293 30.25 -5.40 6.00
CA SER A 293 30.98 -4.26 5.42
C SER A 293 30.15 -3.42 4.41
N GLU A 294 30.54 -2.16 4.18
CA GLU A 294 29.81 -1.19 3.33
C GLU A 294 29.72 -1.62 1.86
N ASP A 295 30.74 -2.29 1.31
CA ASP A 295 30.79 -2.72 -0.11
C ASP A 295 29.73 -3.79 -0.44
N ASN A 296 29.35 -4.62 0.53
CA ASN A 296 28.27 -5.60 0.35
C ASN A 296 26.88 -4.95 0.49
N THR A 297 26.82 -3.74 1.03
CA THR A 297 25.58 -3.02 1.34
C THR A 297 25.12 -2.13 0.17
N THR A 298 26.06 -1.67 -0.66
CA THR A 298 25.82 -0.78 -1.81
C THR A 298 25.26 -1.53 -3.03
N HIS A 299 25.74 -2.74 -3.32
CA HIS A 299 25.20 -3.62 -4.38
C HIS A 299 23.74 -4.06 -4.14
N VAL A 300 23.36 -4.27 -2.87
CA VAL A 300 22.03 -4.76 -2.47
C VAL A 300 20.89 -3.80 -2.82
N ALA A 301 21.15 -2.49 -2.81
CA ALA A 301 20.14 -1.51 -3.17
C ALA A 301 19.98 -1.32 -4.70
N GLU A 302 20.94 -1.77 -5.52
CA GLU A 302 20.86 -1.72 -7.00
C GLU A 302 19.95 -2.83 -7.56
N GLU A 303 19.95 -4.02 -6.96
CA GLU A 303 19.08 -5.12 -7.38
C GLU A 303 17.61 -4.89 -7.02
N ALA A 304 17.34 -4.27 -5.86
CA ALA A 304 15.99 -3.95 -5.44
C ALA A 304 15.29 -2.93 -6.36
N GLU A 305 16.05 -1.99 -6.96
CA GLU A 305 15.53 -1.01 -7.93
C GLU A 305 15.30 -1.62 -9.32
N LYS A 306 16.08 -2.64 -9.73
CA LYS A 306 15.85 -3.35 -11.01
C LYS A 306 14.53 -4.11 -11.03
N VAL A 307 14.11 -4.67 -9.89
CA VAL A 307 12.79 -5.30 -9.76
C VAL A 307 11.65 -4.26 -9.77
N GLU A 308 11.90 -3.03 -9.30
CA GLU A 308 10.92 -1.93 -9.33
C GLU A 308 10.56 -1.46 -10.75
N ALA A 309 11.49 -1.53 -11.70
CA ALA A 309 11.23 -1.15 -13.09
C ALA A 309 10.30 -2.14 -13.83
N ASP A 310 10.29 -3.41 -13.43
CA ASP A 310 9.55 -4.48 -14.10
C ASP A 310 8.10 -4.63 -13.58
N GLU A 311 7.86 -4.36 -12.28
CA GLU A 311 6.53 -4.47 -11.67
C GLU A 311 5.63 -3.24 -11.88
N GLY A 312 6.16 -2.14 -12.44
CA GLY A 312 5.44 -0.87 -12.66
C GLY A 312 4.57 -0.80 -13.91
N THR A 313 4.45 -1.88 -14.69
CA THR A 313 3.93 -1.83 -16.08
C THR A 313 2.63 -2.62 -16.32
N VAL A 314 1.82 -2.97 -15.30
CA VAL A 314 0.57 -3.75 -15.51
C VAL A 314 -0.66 -3.23 -14.75
#